data_AF-A0A142Y4D3-F1
#
_entry.id   AF-A0A142Y4D3-F1
#
_cell.length_a   1.000
_cell.length_b   1.000
_cell.length_c   1.000
_cell.angle_alpha   90.00
_cell.angle_beta   90.00
_cell.angle_gamma   90.00
#
_symmetry.space_group_name_H-M   'P 1'
#
loop_
_entity.id
_entity.type
_entity.pdbx_description
1 polymer ?
#
loop_
_entity_poly.entity_id
_entity_poly.type
_entity_poly.pdbx_seq_one_letter_code
_entity_poly.pdbx_strand_id
1 'polypeptide(L)'
;MSGEVSVVALVRGEEQYIFMFDEANRTETLRMLGRYAADPDLSFTWYDAAILSQRIRELMPAASMGTNPSVPKANWVQKKGNHPNSSHSLPVPTNKPRFRLPTEGS
;
A
#
# COMPACT_ATOMS: atom_id res chain seq x y z
N MET A 1 24.77 21.16 2.75
CA MET A 1 24.20 20.56 1.52
C MET A 1 22.70 20.59 1.69
N SER A 2 22.03 21.41 0.88
CA SER A 2 20.58 21.58 0.88
C SER A 2 19.93 20.25 0.47
N GLY A 3 19.28 19.56 1.43
CA GLY A 3 18.55 18.33 1.17
C GLY A 3 17.39 18.62 0.21
N GLU A 4 17.26 17.81 -0.83
CA GLU A 4 16.14 17.90 -1.75
C GLU A 4 14.89 17.31 -1.08
N VAL A 5 14.01 18.21 -0.63
CA VAL A 5 12.73 17.83 -0.03
C VAL A 5 11.78 17.38 -1.12
N SER A 6 11.33 16.14 -1.02
CA SER A 6 10.27 15.58 -1.84
C SER A 6 8.92 15.67 -1.13
N VAL A 7 7.85 15.91 -1.90
CA VAL A 7 6.49 16.06 -1.36
C VAL A 7 5.54 15.15 -2.11
N VAL A 8 4.71 14.40 -1.39
CA VAL A 8 3.57 13.66 -1.93
C VAL A 8 2.28 14.14 -1.28
N ALA A 9 1.25 14.31 -2.10
CA ALA A 9 -0.06 14.76 -1.64
C ALA A 9 -1.15 13.79 -2.10
N LEU A 10 -2.08 13.49 -1.20
CA LEU A 10 -3.33 12.78 -1.48
C LEU A 10 -4.49 13.72 -1.16
N VAL A 11 -5.37 13.93 -2.14
CA VAL A 11 -6.58 14.74 -1.96
C VAL A 11 -7.78 13.81 -2.10
N ARG A 12 -8.63 13.79 -1.07
CA ARG A 12 -9.84 12.97 -1.05
C ARG A 12 -11.00 13.79 -0.48
N GLY A 13 -11.82 14.34 -1.37
CA GLY A 13 -12.92 15.21 -0.95
C GLY A 13 -12.40 16.45 -0.23
N GLU A 14 -12.80 16.64 1.02
CA GLU A 14 -12.38 17.75 1.88
C GLU A 14 -11.07 17.48 2.63
N GLU A 15 -10.57 16.25 2.60
CA GLU A 15 -9.35 15.86 3.30
C GLU A 15 -8.13 15.91 2.38
N GLN A 16 -7.06 16.54 2.86
CA GLN A 16 -5.81 16.73 2.14
C GLN A 16 -4.65 16.26 3.00
N TYR A 17 -3.97 15.21 2.55
CA TYR A 17 -2.84 14.61 3.24
C TYR A 17 -1.56 14.97 2.49
N ILE A 18 -0.70 15.77 3.10
CA ILE A 18 0.57 16.21 2.52
C ILE A 18 1.70 15.63 3.35
N PHE A 19 2.54 14.81 2.73
CA PHE A 19 3.72 14.22 3.35
C PHE A 19 4.97 14.77 2.69
N MET A 20 5.82 15.40 3.49
CA MET A 20 7.11 15.94 3.08
C MET A 20 8.21 15.04 3.63
N PHE A 21 9.19 14.70 2.81
CA PHE A 21 10.26 13.81 3.21
C PHE A 21 11.55 14.09 2.44
N ASP A 22 12.65 13.69 3.06
CA ASP A 22 14.00 13.70 2.49
C ASP A 22 14.56 12.28 2.45
N GLU A 23 15.71 12.08 1.81
CA GLU A 23 16.35 10.75 1.71
C GLU A 23 16.61 10.13 3.09
N ALA A 24 17.04 10.94 4.05
CA ALA A 24 17.32 10.52 5.41
C ALA A 24 16.06 10.04 6.16
N ASN A 25 14.89 10.61 5.82
CA ASN A 25 13.64 10.40 6.56
C ASN A 25 12.63 9.52 5.80
N ARG A 26 13.03 8.90 4.69
CA ARG A 26 12.15 8.03 3.88
C ARG A 26 11.54 6.89 4.69
N THR A 27 12.36 6.23 5.53
CA THR A 27 11.94 5.06 6.31
C THR A 27 10.91 5.45 7.35
N GLU A 28 11.11 6.60 7.98
CA GLU A 28 10.18 7.13 8.96
C GLU A 28 8.86 7.57 8.30
N THR A 29 8.94 8.17 7.12
CA THR A 29 7.76 8.54 6.33
C THR A 29 6.93 7.32 5.95
N LEU A 30 7.56 6.23 5.47
CA LEU A 30 6.87 4.97 5.16
C LEU A 30 6.19 4.37 6.39
N ARG A 31 6.81 4.47 7.57
CA ARG A 31 6.19 4.04 8.84
C ARG A 31 5.01 4.91 9.23
N MET A 32 5.11 6.23 9.04
CA MET A 32 4.00 7.16 9.27
C MET A 32 2.81 6.83 8.37
N LEU A 33 3.03 6.56 7.08
CA LEU A 33 1.95 6.12 6.18
C LEU A 33 1.22 4.88 6.72
N GLY A 34 1.96 3.90 7.24
CA GLY A 34 1.36 2.71 7.86
C GLY A 34 0.54 3.01 9.12
N ARG A 35 0.97 3.97 9.95
CA ARG A 35 0.21 4.40 11.14
C ARG A 35 -1.06 5.14 10.76
N TYR A 36 -1.01 6.02 9.76
CA TYR A 36 -2.19 6.75 9.29
C TYR A 36 -3.23 5.80 8.69
N ALA A 37 -2.79 4.75 7.99
CA ALA A 37 -3.70 3.73 7.46
C ALA A 37 -4.32 2.82 8.53
N ALA A 38 -3.72 2.75 9.71
CA ALA A 38 -4.24 2.02 10.86
C ALA A 38 -5.21 2.87 11.69
N ASP A 39 -5.31 4.18 11.44
CA ASP A 39 -6.18 5.09 12.15
C ASP A 39 -7.55 5.17 11.45
N PRO A 40 -8.64 4.65 12.06
CA PRO A 40 -9.96 4.67 11.44
C PRO A 40 -10.64 6.04 11.46
N ASP A 41 -10.11 7.03 12.18
CA ASP A 41 -10.64 8.40 12.19
C ASP A 41 -10.26 9.19 10.93
N LEU A 42 -9.24 8.73 10.21
CA LEU A 42 -8.75 9.32 8.96
C LEU A 42 -9.39 8.66 7.74
N SER A 43 -9.74 9.41 6.70
CA SER A 43 -10.09 8.84 5.38
C SER A 43 -8.88 8.32 4.59
N PHE A 44 -7.86 7.83 5.30
CA PHE A 44 -6.61 7.34 4.78
C PHE A 44 -6.54 5.82 4.92
N THR A 45 -6.51 5.10 3.80
CA THR A 45 -6.57 3.62 3.82
C THR A 45 -5.21 2.97 3.61
N TRP A 46 -5.09 1.68 3.96
CA TRP A 46 -3.91 0.86 3.62
C TRP A 46 -3.58 0.84 2.12
N TYR A 47 -4.59 1.02 1.27
CA TYR A 47 -4.41 1.12 -0.17
C TYR A 47 -3.70 2.42 -0.56
N ASP A 48 -4.12 3.53 0.03
CA ASP A 48 -3.49 4.84 -0.19
C ASP A 48 -2.05 4.84 0.31
N ALA A 49 -1.80 4.25 1.48
CA ALA A 49 -0.46 4.04 2.01
C ALA A 49 0.44 3.28 1.04
N ALA A 50 -0.07 2.22 0.39
CA ALA A 50 0.69 1.43 -0.56
C ALA A 50 1.02 2.22 -1.84
N ILE A 51 0.05 2.99 -2.36
CA ILE A 51 0.26 3.85 -3.53
C ILE A 51 1.31 4.92 -3.22
N LEU A 52 1.15 5.65 -2.11
CA LEU A 52 2.10 6.68 -1.71
C LEU A 52 3.48 6.09 -1.42
N SER A 53 3.56 4.91 -0.81
CA SER A 53 4.82 4.20 -0.57
C SER A 53 5.55 3.85 -1.87
N GLN A 54 4.82 3.51 -2.93
CA GLN A 54 5.41 3.29 -4.23
C GLN A 54 5.91 4.60 -4.85
N ARG A 55 5.14 5.69 -4.77
CA ARG A 55 5.56 7.00 -5.26
C ARG A 55 6.82 7.51 -4.56
N ILE A 56 6.92 7.36 -3.25
CA ILE A 56 8.12 7.74 -2.47
C ILE A 56 9.37 7.01 -3.01
N ARG A 57 9.24 5.74 -3.41
CA ARG A 57 10.34 4.95 -3.98
C ARG A 57 10.70 5.39 -5.40
N GLU A 58 9.72 5.84 -6.19
CA GLU A 58 9.93 6.32 -7.57
C GLU A 58 10.55 7.73 -7.60
N LEU A 59 10.17 8.59 -6.66
CA LEU A 59 10.66 9.98 -6.58
C LEU A 59 12.11 10.09 -6.15
N MET A 60 12.65 9.06 -5.49
CA MET A 60 14.07 8.99 -5.12
C MET A 60 14.74 7.83 -5.85
N PRO A 61 15.11 7.99 -7.12
CA PRO A 61 16.01 7.05 -7.75
C PRO A 61 17.30 7.05 -6.92
N ALA A 62 17.59 5.93 -6.26
CA ALA A 62 18.82 5.73 -5.51
C ALA A 62 19.99 6.11 -6.43
N ALA A 63 20.57 7.28 -6.17
CA ALA A 63 21.72 7.87 -6.85
C ALA A 63 22.04 7.29 -8.24
N SER A 64 21.52 7.94 -9.29
CA SER A 64 22.18 8.06 -10.61
C SER A 64 23.30 7.04 -10.92
N MET A 65 22.94 5.82 -11.31
CA MET A 65 23.77 5.00 -12.20
C MET A 65 22.86 4.36 -13.25
N GLY A 66 23.15 4.68 -14.51
CA GLY A 66 22.26 4.44 -15.64
C GLY A 66 21.80 3.01 -15.79
N THR A 67 20.50 2.85 -16.05
CA THR A 67 20.01 1.82 -16.96
C THR A 67 18.63 2.25 -17.44
N ASN A 68 18.58 2.52 -18.75
CA ASN A 68 17.42 2.67 -19.62
C ASN A 68 16.09 2.15 -19.02
N PRO A 69 15.04 2.97 -18.86
CA PRO A 69 13.72 2.46 -18.54
C PRO A 69 13.14 1.79 -19.80
N SER A 70 13.54 0.55 -20.05
CA SER A 70 12.72 -0.37 -20.84
C SER A 70 11.44 -0.57 -20.07
N VAL A 71 10.45 0.27 -20.36
CA VAL A 71 9.05 0.01 -20.08
C VAL A 71 8.74 -1.36 -20.69
N PRO A 72 8.54 -2.45 -19.93
CA PRO A 72 7.72 -3.50 -20.50
C PRO A 72 6.34 -2.86 -20.66
N LYS A 73 5.84 -2.80 -21.90
CA LYS A 73 4.42 -2.62 -22.17
C LYS A 73 3.69 -3.71 -21.40
N ALA A 74 3.33 -3.44 -20.15
CA ALA A 74 2.37 -4.24 -19.41
C ALA A 74 1.05 -4.04 -20.14
N ASN A 75 0.81 -4.96 -21.07
CA ASN A 75 -0.41 -5.09 -21.82
C ASN A 75 -1.51 -5.34 -20.78
N TRP A 76 -2.24 -4.28 -20.41
CA TRP A 76 -3.47 -4.39 -19.64
C TRP A 76 -4.48 -5.06 -20.54
N VAL A 77 -4.42 -6.39 -20.62
CA VAL A 77 -5.46 -7.17 -21.27
C VAL A 77 -6.70 -7.01 -20.40
N GLN A 78 -7.63 -6.23 -20.93
CA GLN A 78 -8.96 -6.00 -20.41
C GLN A 78 -9.69 -7.33 -20.20
N LYS A 79 -9.51 -7.95 -19.03
CA LYS A 79 -10.41 -9.03 -18.59
C LYS A 79 -11.67 -8.37 -18.05
N LYS A 80 -12.64 -8.16 -18.95
CA LYS A 80 -14.04 -7.91 -18.59
C LYS A 80 -14.46 -8.98 -17.59
N GLY A 81 -14.81 -8.56 -16.39
CA GLY A 81 -15.19 -9.47 -15.31
C GLY A 81 -15.70 -8.73 -14.08
N ASN A 82 -16.87 -8.10 -14.23
CA ASN A 82 -17.89 -8.03 -13.18
C ASN A 82 -17.52 -7.28 -11.87
N HIS A 83 -17.91 -6.01 -11.77
CA HIS A 83 -18.27 -5.46 -10.46
C HIS A 83 -19.64 -6.03 -10.09
N PRO A 84 -19.83 -6.49 -8.84
CA PRO A 84 -20.75 -5.73 -8.01
C PRO A 84 -20.22 -5.49 -6.60
N ASN A 85 -20.54 -4.28 -6.13
CA ASN A 85 -20.70 -3.86 -4.74
C ASN A 85 -20.91 -5.02 -3.74
N SER A 86 -20.05 -5.16 -2.72
CA SER A 86 -20.38 -5.75 -1.40
C SER A 86 -19.24 -5.54 -0.39
N SER A 87 -19.54 -4.77 0.66
CA SER A 87 -18.99 -4.76 2.02
C SER A 87 -17.69 -5.53 2.30
N HIS A 88 -16.59 -4.80 2.53
CA HIS A 88 -15.34 -5.35 3.07
C HIS A 88 -15.51 -5.70 4.56
N SER A 89 -15.92 -6.93 4.84
CA SER A 89 -15.69 -7.60 6.12
C SER A 89 -14.25 -8.12 6.14
N LEU A 90 -13.45 -7.71 7.12
CA LEU A 90 -12.11 -8.26 7.37
C LEU A 90 -12.18 -9.77 7.62
N PRO A 91 -11.26 -10.61 7.09
CA PRO A 91 -11.21 -12.01 7.45
C PRO A 91 -10.60 -12.18 8.85
N VAL A 92 -11.38 -12.70 9.80
CA VAL A 92 -10.88 -13.24 11.07
C VAL A 92 -9.98 -14.47 10.77
N PRO A 93 -8.77 -14.58 11.35
CA PRO A 93 -7.99 -15.81 11.26
C PRO A 93 -8.67 -16.91 12.10
N THR A 94 -9.50 -17.75 11.46
CA THR A 94 -10.09 -18.92 12.12
C THR A 94 -9.02 -19.99 12.30
N ASN A 95 -8.32 -19.94 13.44
CA ASN A 95 -7.48 -21.03 13.90
C ASN A 95 -8.39 -22.18 14.35
N LYS A 96 -8.63 -23.16 13.47
CA LYS A 96 -9.46 -24.34 13.77
C LYS A 96 -8.56 -25.49 14.23
N PRO A 97 -8.53 -25.88 15.52
CA PRO A 97 -7.80 -27.07 15.95
C PRO A 97 -8.48 -28.31 15.35
N ARG A 98 -7.73 -29.04 14.53
CA ARG A 98 -8.17 -30.28 13.88
C ARG A 98 -8.21 -31.42 14.91
N PHE A 99 -9.28 -31.50 15.69
CA PHE A 99 -9.62 -32.72 16.42
C PHE A 99 -10.11 -33.77 15.41
N ARG A 100 -9.31 -34.83 15.19
CA ARG A 100 -9.79 -36.04 14.52
C ARG A 100 -10.55 -36.90 15.54
N LEU A 101 -11.77 -37.28 15.22
CA LEU A 101 -12.47 -38.38 15.89
C LEU A 101 -11.97 -39.71 15.31
N PRO A 102 -11.65 -40.73 16.13
CA PRO A 102 -11.46 -42.09 15.65
C PRO A 102 -12.83 -42.73 15.36
N THR A 103 -13.03 -43.18 14.12
CA THR A 103 -14.12 -44.10 13.76
C THR A 103 -13.60 -45.52 13.93
N GLU A 104 -14.01 -46.21 15.00
CA GLU A 104 -13.91 -47.67 15.06
C GLU A 104 -15.31 -48.25 14.98
N GLY A 105 -15.51 -49.04 13.93
CA GLY A 105 -16.74 -49.74 13.62
C GLY A 105 -16.90 -51.03 14.43
N SER A 106 -18.11 -51.56 14.27
CA SER A 106 -18.65 -52.81 14.82
C SER A 106 -17.84 -54.07 14.51
#